data_AF-A0A7W0CGR4-F1
#
_entry.id   AF-A0A7W0CGR4-F1
#
_cell.length_a   1.000
_cell.length_b   1.000
_cell.length_c   1.000
_cell.angle_alpha   90.00
_cell.angle_beta   90.00
_cell.angle_gamma   90.00
#
_symmetry.space_group_name_H-M   'P 1'
#
loop_
_entity.id
_entity.type
_entity.pdbx_description
1 polymer ?
#
loop_
_entity_poly.entity_id
_entity_poly.type
_entity_poly.pdbx_seq_one_letter_code
_entity_poly.pdbx_strand_id
1 'polypeptide(L)'
;MMITAQVLARVPNVAITVPTIQVFSTGCLINVDIVTRRHTLSPEDFQSLQLSAFPHMVTGVKADQPLPDQLLRFGVRFADGTKATTVGQNLDRTQLRQDPPPGPQLSMLLPGMSMRSGDEDAGVMTWGLWLWPSPPPENFELAVEWPVGGIELSIVELDGAAIAAAAQLAVPYWP
;
A
#
# COMPACT_ATOMS: atom_id res chain seq x y z
N MET A 1 8.80 -4.33 20.12
CA MET A 1 8.88 -2.87 19.95
C MET A 1 7.54 -2.40 19.41
N MET A 2 6.76 -1.64 20.18
CA MET A 2 5.47 -1.14 19.71
C MET A 2 5.72 0.05 18.79
N ILE A 3 5.58 -0.17 17.48
CA ILE A 3 5.45 0.91 16.51
C ILE A 3 4.04 1.46 16.71
N THR A 4 3.92 2.69 17.20
CA THR A 4 2.65 3.43 17.15
C THR A 4 2.23 3.49 15.68
N ALA A 5 0.96 3.19 15.37
CA ALA A 5 0.45 3.26 14.00
C ALA A 5 0.86 4.59 13.33
N GLN A 6 1.59 4.50 12.22
CA GLN A 6 2.12 5.68 11.53
C GLN A 6 1.07 6.21 10.57
N VAL A 7 0.77 7.50 10.63
CA VAL A 7 -0.15 8.14 9.66
C VAL A 7 0.63 8.45 8.40
N LEU A 8 0.22 7.86 7.28
CA LEU A 8 0.81 8.08 5.96
C LEU A 8 0.17 9.28 5.25
N ALA A 9 -1.14 9.45 5.38
CA ALA A 9 -1.87 10.61 4.87
C ALA A 9 -3.15 10.83 5.67
N ARG A 10 -3.60 12.09 5.80
CA ARG A 10 -4.86 12.42 6.45
C ARG A 10 -5.47 13.69 5.88
N VAL A 11 -6.72 13.57 5.43
CA VAL A 11 -7.56 14.64 4.90
C VAL A 11 -8.97 14.52 5.50
N PRO A 12 -9.91 15.45 5.24
CA PRO A 12 -11.22 15.42 5.89
C PRO A 12 -12.01 14.13 5.70
N ASN A 13 -11.93 13.45 4.56
CA ASN A 13 -12.70 12.24 4.26
C ASN A 13 -11.92 10.93 4.36
N VAL A 14 -10.59 11.00 4.38
CA VAL A 14 -9.72 9.82 4.31
C VAL A 14 -8.55 9.96 5.28
N ALA A 15 -8.19 8.85 5.94
CA ALA A 15 -6.88 8.67 6.54
C ALA A 15 -6.27 7.36 6.07
N ILE A 16 -4.98 7.36 5.75
CA ILE A 16 -4.21 6.16 5.44
C ILE A 16 -3.16 6.00 6.51
N THR A 17 -3.11 4.83 7.14
CA THR A 17 -2.17 4.54 8.23
C THR A 17 -1.45 3.23 7.99
N VAL A 18 -0.26 3.08 8.57
CA VAL A 18 0.51 1.84 8.63
C VAL A 18 0.37 1.30 10.06
N PRO A 19 -0.64 0.46 10.35
CA PRO A 19 -0.81 -0.11 11.68
C PRO A 19 0.32 -1.08 12.06
N THR A 20 0.79 -1.89 11.11
CA THR A 20 1.81 -2.92 11.36
C THR A 20 2.63 -3.22 10.12
N ILE A 21 3.88 -3.66 10.34
CA ILE A 21 4.73 -4.27 9.32
C ILE A 21 5.08 -5.68 9.81
N GLN A 22 4.71 -6.69 9.05
CA GLN A 22 5.05 -8.09 9.32
C GLN A 22 6.29 -8.46 8.51
N VAL A 23 7.33 -8.94 9.17
CA VAL A 23 8.62 -9.22 8.53
C VAL A 23 8.82 -10.71 8.38
N PHE A 24 9.29 -11.11 7.19
CA PHE A 24 9.60 -12.47 6.81
C PHE A 24 11.06 -12.53 6.32
N SER A 25 11.62 -13.73 6.20
CA SER A 25 13.01 -13.91 5.76
C SER A 25 13.28 -13.40 4.33
N THR A 26 12.25 -13.32 3.49
CA THR A 26 12.37 -12.93 2.08
C THR A 26 11.83 -11.54 1.77
N GLY A 27 11.13 -10.89 2.70
CA GLY A 27 10.40 -9.65 2.43
C GLY A 27 9.58 -9.19 3.64
N CYS A 28 8.83 -8.12 3.47
CA CYS A 28 7.91 -7.65 4.49
C CYS A 28 6.53 -7.33 3.92
N LEU A 29 5.51 -7.53 4.74
CA LEU A 29 4.14 -7.14 4.47
C LEU A 29 3.84 -5.87 5.27
N ILE A 30 3.72 -4.75 4.56
CA ILE A 30 3.31 -3.47 5.13
C ILE A 30 1.79 -3.43 5.10
N ASN A 31 1.15 -3.56 6.25
CA ASN A 31 -0.30 -3.43 6.34
C ASN A 31 -0.65 -1.95 6.32
N VAL A 32 -1.63 -1.56 5.51
CA VAL A 32 -2.16 -0.20 5.43
C VAL A 32 -3.66 -0.21 5.70
N ASP A 33 -4.10 0.64 6.61
CA ASP A 33 -5.53 0.87 6.86
C ASP A 33 -5.96 2.13 6.11
N ILE A 34 -6.95 1.97 5.24
CA ILE A 34 -7.66 3.05 4.57
C ILE A 34 -8.94 3.30 5.36
N VAL A 35 -8.96 4.40 6.10
CA VAL A 35 -10.10 4.86 6.87
C VAL A 35 -10.83 5.90 6.04
N THR A 36 -12.10 5.66 5.75
CA THR A 36 -12.98 6.59 5.04
C THR A 36 -14.08 7.07 5.97
N ARG A 37 -14.51 8.32 5.82
CA ARG A 37 -15.70 8.87 6.47
C ARG A 37 -16.45 9.83 5.56
N ARG A 38 -17.78 9.88 5.66
CA ARG A 38 -18.63 10.65 4.75
C ARG A 38 -18.44 12.17 4.86
N HIS A 39 -18.36 12.71 6.07
CA HIS A 39 -18.23 14.16 6.32
C HIS A 39 -19.27 14.98 5.52
N THR A 40 -18.83 15.77 4.54
CA THR A 40 -19.65 16.64 3.67
C THR A 40 -20.03 15.99 2.34
N LEU A 41 -19.62 14.74 2.08
CA LEU A 41 -19.95 14.03 0.85
C LEU A 41 -21.42 13.57 0.85
N SER A 42 -21.99 13.50 -0.35
CA SER A 42 -23.26 12.81 -0.55
C SER A 42 -23.09 11.30 -0.29
N PRO A 43 -24.16 10.55 -0.01
CA PRO A 43 -24.09 9.10 0.13
C PRO A 43 -23.50 8.39 -1.11
N GLU A 44 -23.83 8.87 -2.32
CA GLU A 44 -23.33 8.31 -3.58
C GLU A 44 -21.83 8.59 -3.79
N ASP A 45 -21.38 9.81 -3.48
CA ASP A 45 -19.96 10.16 -3.54
C ASP A 45 -19.15 9.37 -2.51
N PHE A 46 -19.70 9.18 -1.31
CA PHE A 46 -19.07 8.38 -0.28
C PHE A 46 -18.96 6.90 -0.68
N GLN A 47 -20.02 6.32 -1.25
CA GLN A 47 -19.99 4.97 -1.78
C GLN A 47 -18.94 4.84 -2.91
N SER A 48 -18.91 5.82 -3.82
CA SER A 48 -17.92 5.87 -4.92
C SER A 48 -16.48 5.96 -4.41
N LEU A 49 -16.24 6.75 -3.36
CA LEU A 49 -14.95 6.84 -2.67
C LEU A 49 -14.55 5.51 -2.03
N GLN A 50 -15.50 4.81 -1.39
CA GLN A 50 -15.23 3.50 -0.80
C GLN A 50 -14.89 2.44 -1.86
N LEU A 51 -15.59 2.47 -3.01
CA LEU A 51 -15.35 1.54 -4.11
C LEU A 51 -14.01 1.82 -4.81
N SER A 52 -13.57 3.07 -4.90
CA SER A 52 -12.27 3.41 -5.52
C SER A 52 -11.06 2.99 -4.68
N ALA A 53 -11.27 2.63 -3.40
CA ALA A 53 -10.25 1.98 -2.57
C ALA A 53 -9.94 0.53 -2.99
N PHE A 54 -10.60 0.00 -4.04
CA PHE A 54 -10.28 -1.26 -4.69
C PHE A 54 -9.65 -1.04 -6.08
N PRO A 55 -8.32 -0.88 -6.18
CA PRO A 55 -7.64 -0.61 -7.45
C PRO A 55 -7.91 -1.61 -8.56
N HIS A 56 -8.17 -2.87 -8.23
CA HIS A 56 -8.50 -3.90 -9.22
C HIS A 56 -9.85 -3.70 -9.91
N MET A 57 -10.74 -2.87 -9.34
CA MET A 57 -12.00 -2.46 -9.97
C MET A 57 -11.78 -1.34 -11.00
N VAL A 58 -10.63 -0.67 -10.98
CA VAL A 58 -10.26 0.33 -11.99
C VAL A 58 -9.75 -0.41 -13.23
N THR A 59 -10.54 -0.37 -14.30
CA THR A 59 -10.22 -1.02 -15.58
C THR A 59 -9.59 -0.05 -16.56
N GLY A 60 -8.89 -0.57 -17.58
CA GLY A 60 -8.41 0.24 -18.70
C GLY A 60 -7.13 1.06 -18.46
N VAL A 61 -6.41 0.81 -17.36
CA VAL A 61 -5.09 1.43 -17.12
C VAL A 61 -4.08 0.91 -18.14
N LYS A 62 -3.55 1.81 -18.99
CA LYS A 62 -2.49 1.51 -19.96
C LYS A 62 -1.18 2.17 -19.55
N ALA A 63 -0.06 1.51 -19.84
CA ALA A 63 1.26 1.99 -19.44
C ALA A 63 1.68 3.30 -20.12
N ASP A 64 1.09 3.63 -21.27
CA ASP A 64 1.37 4.82 -22.08
C ASP A 64 0.39 5.99 -21.82
N GLN A 65 -0.55 5.84 -20.89
CA GLN A 65 -1.55 6.85 -20.56
C GLN A 65 -1.36 7.39 -19.14
N PRO A 66 -1.81 8.64 -18.86
CA PRO A 66 -1.88 9.15 -17.50
C PRO A 66 -2.68 8.20 -16.61
N LEU A 67 -2.17 7.95 -15.40
CA LEU A 67 -2.85 7.08 -14.45
C LEU A 67 -4.17 7.74 -14.00
N PRO A 68 -5.29 6.99 -13.93
CA PRO A 68 -6.57 7.53 -13.49
C PRO A 68 -6.51 8.05 -12.04
N ASP A 69 -7.21 9.14 -11.77
CA ASP A 69 -7.34 9.75 -10.43
C ASP A 69 -8.02 8.83 -9.41
N GLN A 70 -8.80 7.87 -9.90
CA GLN A 70 -9.47 6.86 -9.09
C GLN A 70 -8.50 5.81 -8.51
N LEU A 71 -7.33 5.66 -9.14
CA LEU A 71 -6.37 4.63 -8.78
C LEU A 71 -5.65 5.02 -7.49
N LEU A 72 -5.82 4.22 -6.43
CA LEU A 72 -4.98 4.28 -5.23
C LEU A 72 -3.62 3.64 -5.53
N ARG A 73 -2.55 4.39 -5.26
CA ARG A 73 -1.18 4.04 -5.66
C ARG A 73 -0.27 4.07 -4.45
N PHE A 74 0.59 3.06 -4.35
CA PHE A 74 1.67 3.05 -3.38
C PHE A 74 3.00 2.88 -4.08
N GLY A 75 4.04 3.40 -3.44
CA GLY A 75 5.41 3.22 -3.88
C GLY A 75 6.38 3.20 -2.71
N VAL A 76 7.54 2.60 -2.94
CA VAL A 76 8.70 2.76 -2.07
C VAL A 76 9.87 3.33 -2.84
N ARG A 77 10.72 4.09 -2.15
CA ARG A 77 11.98 4.60 -2.70
C ARG A 77 13.11 4.38 -1.72
N PHE A 78 14.16 3.73 -2.18
CA PHE A 78 15.36 3.44 -1.41
C PHE A 78 16.41 4.56 -1.54
N ALA A 79 17.41 4.54 -0.67
CA ALA A 79 18.50 5.54 -0.64
C ALA A 79 19.33 5.57 -1.94
N ASP A 80 19.45 4.43 -2.63
CA ASP A 80 20.11 4.33 -3.95
C ASP A 80 19.27 4.91 -5.10
N GLY A 81 18.04 5.35 -4.82
CA GLY A 81 17.09 5.88 -5.79
C GLY A 81 16.21 4.81 -6.46
N THR A 82 16.44 3.53 -6.18
CA THR A 82 15.61 2.43 -6.68
C THR A 82 14.18 2.56 -6.15
N LYS A 83 13.19 2.23 -6.99
CA LYS A 83 11.76 2.35 -6.66
C LYS A 83 11.02 1.04 -6.95
N ALA A 84 9.98 0.78 -6.19
CA ALA A 84 8.97 -0.23 -6.49
C ALA A 84 7.58 0.37 -6.27
N THR A 85 6.66 0.16 -7.21
CA THR A 85 5.33 0.79 -7.20
C THR A 85 4.24 -0.25 -7.44
N THR A 86 3.05 -0.05 -6.87
CA THR A 86 1.88 -0.92 -7.14
C THR A 86 1.28 -0.66 -8.52
N VAL A 87 1.71 0.40 -9.19
CA VAL A 87 1.36 0.76 -10.57
C VAL A 87 2.47 0.30 -11.52
N GLY A 88 2.11 -0.10 -12.74
CA GLY A 88 3.09 -0.53 -13.76
C GLY A 88 3.68 -1.92 -13.57
N GLN A 89 3.37 -2.63 -12.47
CA GLN A 89 3.67 -4.04 -12.26
C GLN A 89 2.78 -4.88 -13.19
N ASN A 90 3.23 -5.11 -14.44
CA ASN A 90 2.61 -5.98 -15.46
C ASN A 90 1.09 -6.20 -15.33
N LEU A 91 0.32 -5.18 -15.72
CA LEU A 91 -1.08 -5.36 -16.14
C LEU A 91 -1.18 -6.24 -17.40
N ASP A 92 -0.05 -6.50 -18.06
CA ASP A 92 0.06 -7.39 -19.21
C ASP A 92 0.21 -8.85 -18.74
N ARG A 93 -0.94 -9.53 -18.56
CA ARG A 93 -1.01 -10.96 -18.18
C ARG A 93 -0.43 -11.91 -19.23
N THR A 94 0.13 -11.37 -20.32
CA THR A 94 0.59 -12.10 -21.51
C THR A 94 2.09 -12.41 -21.50
N GLN A 95 2.88 -11.73 -20.66
CA GLN A 95 4.31 -12.01 -20.54
C GLN A 95 4.57 -13.04 -19.44
N LEU A 96 5.13 -14.19 -19.82
CA LEU A 96 5.70 -15.17 -18.89
C LEU A 96 6.73 -14.45 -17.99
N ARG A 97 6.46 -14.41 -16.68
CA ARG A 97 7.37 -13.84 -15.67
C ARG A 97 8.74 -14.53 -15.80
N GLN A 98 9.79 -13.76 -16.09
CA GLN A 98 11.14 -14.18 -15.76
C GLN A 98 11.28 -14.13 -14.25
N ASP A 99 11.66 -15.26 -13.65
CA ASP A 99 11.84 -15.40 -12.21
C ASP A 99 13.33 -15.51 -11.88
N PRO A 100 13.89 -14.67 -10.99
CA PRO A 100 13.30 -13.48 -10.38
C PRO A 100 13.45 -12.20 -11.23
N PRO A 101 12.52 -11.22 -11.09
CA PRO A 101 12.66 -9.91 -11.73
C PRO A 101 13.87 -9.14 -11.16
N PRO A 102 14.53 -8.27 -11.96
CA PRO A 102 15.85 -7.69 -11.63
C PRO A 102 15.84 -6.60 -10.54
N GLY A 103 14.76 -6.44 -9.77
CA GLY A 103 14.65 -5.36 -8.79
C GLY A 103 13.48 -5.53 -7.82
N PRO A 104 13.38 -4.64 -6.81
CA PRO A 104 12.35 -4.73 -5.79
C PRO A 104 10.96 -4.64 -6.40
N GLN A 105 10.03 -5.40 -5.84
CA GLN A 105 8.64 -5.50 -6.25
C GLN A 105 7.76 -5.10 -5.07
N LEU A 106 6.75 -4.27 -5.35
CA LEU A 106 5.73 -3.89 -4.38
C LEU A 106 4.38 -4.37 -4.88
N SER A 107 3.92 -5.49 -4.33
CA SER A 107 2.66 -6.12 -4.72
C SER A 107 1.56 -5.77 -3.74
N MET A 108 0.46 -5.23 -4.25
CA MET A 108 -0.74 -5.04 -3.44
C MET A 108 -1.51 -6.36 -3.34
N LEU A 109 -1.60 -6.92 -2.14
CA LEU A 109 -2.37 -8.11 -1.84
C LEU A 109 -3.81 -7.73 -1.51
N LEU A 110 -4.76 -8.54 -1.99
CA LEU A 110 -6.19 -8.34 -1.72
C LEU A 110 -6.43 -8.12 -0.21
N PRO A 111 -7.38 -7.24 0.14
CA PRO A 111 -7.62 -6.91 1.52
C PRO A 111 -8.08 -8.19 2.25
N GLY A 112 -7.53 -8.43 3.44
CA GLY A 112 -8.21 -9.34 4.36
C GLY A 112 -9.60 -8.77 4.59
N MET A 113 -10.66 -9.58 4.49
CA MET A 113 -12.07 -9.16 4.64
C MET A 113 -12.37 -8.68 6.06
N SER A 114 -11.81 -7.53 6.43
CA SER A 114 -11.90 -6.88 7.74
C SER A 114 -12.51 -5.50 7.53
N MET A 115 -13.72 -5.46 6.96
CA MET A 115 -14.50 -4.22 6.93
C MET A 115 -14.93 -3.94 8.37
N ARG A 116 -14.30 -2.96 9.00
CA ARG A 116 -14.72 -2.49 10.32
C ARG A 116 -15.51 -1.21 10.13
N SER A 117 -16.84 -1.32 10.17
CA SER A 117 -17.74 -0.18 10.25
C SER A 117 -18.59 -0.32 11.52
N GLY A 118 -18.42 0.60 12.47
CA GLY A 118 -19.36 0.77 13.59
C GLY A 118 -20.40 1.85 13.32
N ASP A 119 -20.31 2.49 12.15
CA ASP A 119 -21.05 3.67 11.73
C ASP A 119 -21.28 3.56 10.22
N GLU A 120 -22.49 3.83 9.76
CA GLU A 120 -22.83 3.85 8.32
C GLU A 120 -22.05 4.94 7.56
N ASP A 121 -21.58 5.95 8.28
CA ASP A 121 -20.80 7.07 7.74
C ASP A 121 -19.28 6.87 7.83
N ALA A 122 -18.79 5.68 8.24
CA ALA A 122 -17.35 5.39 8.30
C ALA A 122 -17.01 3.93 7.95
N GLY A 123 -15.89 3.74 7.26
CA GLY A 123 -15.38 2.40 6.92
C GLY A 123 -13.87 2.32 7.05
N VAL A 124 -13.39 1.17 7.52
CA VAL A 124 -11.95 0.83 7.52
C VAL A 124 -11.71 -0.38 6.64
N MET A 125 -10.76 -0.24 5.72
CA MET A 125 -10.31 -1.30 4.81
C MET A 125 -8.80 -1.50 4.96
N THR A 126 -8.38 -2.73 5.22
CA THR A 126 -6.95 -3.07 5.40
C THR A 126 -6.41 -3.74 4.14
N TRP A 127 -5.34 -3.19 3.57
CA TRP A 127 -4.58 -3.80 2.47
C TRP A 127 -3.20 -4.24 2.94
N GLY A 128 -2.66 -5.26 2.29
CA GLY A 128 -1.27 -5.69 2.48
C GLY A 128 -0.40 -5.27 1.29
N LEU A 129 0.70 -4.56 1.54
CA LEU A 129 1.71 -4.27 0.53
C LEU A 129 2.91 -5.20 0.75
N TRP A 130 3.04 -6.22 -0.09
CA TRP A 130 4.17 -7.14 -0.07
C TRP A 130 5.37 -6.52 -0.78
N LEU A 131 6.41 -6.21 -0.01
CA LEU A 131 7.69 -5.73 -0.50
C LEU A 131 8.67 -6.90 -0.55
N TRP A 132 9.18 -7.18 -1.75
CA TRP A 132 10.19 -8.21 -1.99
C TRP A 132 11.34 -7.65 -2.85
N PRO A 133 12.61 -7.92 -2.51
CA PRO A 133 13.07 -8.60 -1.30
C PRO A 133 12.89 -7.70 -0.05
N SER A 134 13.37 -8.16 1.11
CA SER A 134 13.44 -7.33 2.31
C SER A 134 14.21 -6.03 2.02
N PRO A 135 13.76 -4.88 2.55
CA PRO A 135 14.46 -3.62 2.34
C PRO A 135 15.88 -3.67 2.92
N PRO A 136 16.83 -2.90 2.36
CA PRO A 136 18.14 -2.66 2.96
C PRO A 136 18.02 -2.07 4.38
N PRO A 137 19.03 -2.23 5.26
CA PRO A 137 19.04 -1.72 6.64
C PRO A 137 19.25 -0.19 6.73
N GLU A 138 18.68 0.56 5.78
CA GLU A 138 18.67 2.01 5.71
C GLU A 138 17.23 2.51 5.69
N ASN A 139 17.04 3.76 6.11
CA ASN A 139 15.73 4.39 6.00
C ASN A 139 15.30 4.47 4.54
N PHE A 140 14.03 4.20 4.29
CA PHE A 140 13.44 4.27 2.95
C PHE A 140 12.06 4.94 3.01
N GLU A 141 11.62 5.43 1.87
CA GLU A 141 10.36 6.14 1.78
C GLU A 141 9.21 5.19 1.43
N LEU A 142 8.09 5.34 2.11
CA LEU A 142 6.78 4.84 1.70
C LEU A 142 5.94 6.01 1.21
N ALA A 143 5.45 5.90 -0.03
CA ALA A 143 4.64 6.91 -0.69
C ALA A 143 3.22 6.38 -0.94
N VAL A 144 2.24 7.28 -0.85
CA VAL A 144 0.86 7.05 -1.30
C VAL A 144 0.36 8.25 -2.11
N GLU A 145 -0.45 7.96 -3.11
CA GLU A 145 -1.19 8.96 -3.87
C GLU A 145 -2.59 8.42 -4.13
N TRP A 146 -3.62 9.23 -3.86
CA TRP A 146 -5.02 8.88 -4.13
C TRP A 146 -5.85 10.14 -4.42
N PRO A 147 -5.81 10.65 -5.67
CA PRO A 147 -6.43 11.93 -6.01
C PRO A 147 -7.93 11.99 -5.74
N VAL A 148 -8.70 10.93 -6.03
CA VAL A 148 -10.14 10.88 -5.71
C VAL A 148 -10.42 10.92 -4.19
N GLY A 149 -9.46 10.44 -3.38
CA GLY A 149 -9.51 10.54 -1.92
C GLY A 149 -9.04 11.88 -1.37
N GLY A 150 -8.63 12.81 -2.25
CA GLY A 150 -8.04 14.10 -1.87
C GLY A 150 -6.62 14.00 -1.35
N ILE A 151 -5.94 12.87 -1.54
CA ILE A 151 -4.56 12.65 -1.11
C ILE A 151 -3.64 12.90 -2.30
N GLU A 152 -3.00 14.07 -2.29
CA GLU A 152 -1.80 14.31 -3.11
C GLU A 152 -0.66 13.37 -2.68
N LEU A 153 0.45 13.36 -3.43
CA LEU A 153 1.61 12.53 -3.10
C LEU A 153 2.08 12.80 -1.66
N SER A 154 1.86 11.83 -0.79
CA SER A 154 2.28 11.85 0.61
C SER A 154 3.36 10.82 0.84
N ILE A 155 4.41 11.19 1.56
CA ILE A 155 5.60 10.37 1.79
C ILE A 155 5.92 10.35 3.28
N VAL A 156 6.24 9.17 3.80
CA VAL A 156 6.81 9.00 5.14
C VAL A 156 8.06 8.13 5.07
N GLU A 157 8.94 8.32 6.03
CA GLU A 157 10.14 7.51 6.20
C GLU A 157 9.85 6.29 7.09
N LEU A 158 10.35 5.12 6.68
CA LEU A 158 10.30 3.87 7.42
C LEU A 158 11.73 3.45 7.80
N ASP A 159 11.86 2.89 9.01
CA ASP A 159 13.13 2.38 9.54
C ASP A 159 13.45 1.00 8.96
N GLY A 160 14.29 0.97 7.93
CA GLY A 160 14.76 -0.27 7.31
C GLY A 160 15.65 -1.11 8.23
N ALA A 161 16.37 -0.49 9.18
CA ALA A 161 17.20 -1.21 10.13
C ALA A 161 16.33 -2.03 11.11
N ALA A 162 15.21 -1.48 11.58
CA ALA A 162 14.24 -2.21 12.39
C ALA A 162 13.64 -3.42 11.64
N ILE A 163 13.35 -3.26 10.34
CA ILE A 163 12.85 -4.35 9.49
C ILE A 163 13.94 -5.41 9.29
N ALA A 164 15.16 -5.01 8.94
CA ALA A 164 16.28 -5.94 8.76
C ALA A 164 16.61 -6.73 10.04
N ALA A 165 16.56 -6.07 11.20
CA ALA A 165 16.73 -6.74 12.48
C ALA A 165 15.61 -7.76 12.76
N ALA A 166 14.35 -7.43 12.46
CA ALA A 166 13.24 -8.36 12.59
C ALA A 166 13.33 -9.54 11.61
N ALA A 167 13.87 -9.33 10.41
CA ALA A 167 14.06 -10.40 9.41
C ALA A 167 15.05 -11.48 9.90
N GLN A 168 16.07 -11.10 10.68
CA GLN A 168 17.01 -12.05 11.29
C GLN A 168 16.36 -12.96 12.33
N LEU A 169 15.20 -12.56 12.88
CA LEU A 169 14.43 -13.33 13.85
C LEU A 169 13.34 -14.19 13.17
N ALA A 170 13.19 -14.10 11.85
CA ALA A 170 12.18 -14.87 11.13
C ALA A 170 12.54 -16.36 11.13
N VAL A 171 11.57 -17.18 11.54
CA VAL A 171 11.67 -18.64 11.49
C VAL A 171 10.74 -19.17 10.39
N PRO A 172 11.14 -20.24 9.67
CA PRO A 172 10.26 -20.84 8.68
C PRO A 172 9.04 -21.45 9.39
N TYR A 173 7.87 -21.37 8.74
CA TYR A 173 6.64 -21.96 9.27
C TYR A 173 6.73 -23.49 9.37
N TRP A 174 7.54 -24.11 8.51
CA TRP A 174 7.74 -25.55 8.43
C TRP A 174 9.25 -25.84 8.48
N PRO A 175 9.68 -26.93 9.15
CA PRO A 175 11.07 -27.38 9.14
C PRO A 175 11.61 -27.75 7.76
#